data_AF-A0A4P5VZS0-F1
#
_entry.id   AF-A0A4P5VZS0-F1
#
_cell.length_a   1.000
_cell.length_b   1.000
_cell.length_c   1.000
_cell.angle_alpha   90.00
_cell.angle_beta   90.00
_cell.angle_gamma   90.00
#
_symmetry.space_group_name_H-M   'P 1'
#
loop_
_entity.id
_entity.type
_entity.pdbx_description
1 polymer ?
#
loop_
_entity_poly.entity_id
_entity_poly.type
_entity_poly.pdbx_seq_one_letter_code
_entity_poly.pdbx_strand_id
1 'polypeptide(L)'
;MTLLVLLFACSSAEPVALAPAGVPFPHAAEFKEPTKHGPQALEFGTDACLGCHQEGATAPACASCHDVYPHETGWLNGAEHGKGMSGEAGPVARETCTACHGAEGLKAPDCTSCHASWPHPEGWKEAGNHGTYALARGGAVAACGSCHGADLAGADLTGADKAPSCSSCHKSYPHAAGWAEPTLHGATTDFTECWLCHGDGGATGGTADVTCQKCHSTFPHPADWSATHYATASKLGEAVCLGCHAAGFAPIPIVASCGATCHGAPQ
;
A
#
# COMPACT_ATOMS: atom_id res chain seq x y z
N MET A 1 17.60 11.29 89.27
CA MET A 1 17.15 10.20 88.38
C MET A 1 16.10 10.79 87.45
N THR A 2 16.52 11.28 86.30
CA THR A 2 15.63 11.87 85.29
C THR A 2 15.49 10.83 84.20
N LEU A 3 14.28 10.25 84.08
CA LEU A 3 13.96 9.20 83.14
C LEU A 3 13.73 9.84 81.77
N LEU A 4 14.69 9.64 80.85
CA LEU A 4 14.61 10.12 79.47
C LEU A 4 13.73 9.14 78.68
N VAL A 5 12.50 9.55 78.36
CA VAL A 5 11.57 8.79 77.51
C VAL A 5 11.92 9.08 76.05
N LEU A 6 12.56 8.13 75.38
CA LEU A 6 12.77 8.11 73.93
C LEU A 6 11.45 7.70 73.26
N LEU A 7 10.71 8.69 72.76
CA LEU A 7 9.62 8.51 71.80
C LEU A 7 10.24 8.24 70.41
N PHE A 8 10.34 6.97 70.03
CA PHE A 8 10.56 6.58 68.64
C PHE A 8 9.27 6.81 67.86
N ALA A 9 9.28 7.83 66.99
CA ALA A 9 8.24 8.01 65.99
C ALA A 9 8.36 6.90 64.94
N CYS A 10 7.43 5.94 64.94
CA CYS A 10 7.23 5.07 63.79
C CYS A 10 6.69 5.92 62.64
N SER A 11 7.58 6.28 61.70
CA SER A 11 7.18 6.79 60.40
C SER A 11 6.30 5.73 59.73
N SER A 12 5.05 6.08 59.47
CA SER A 12 4.10 5.28 58.70
C SER A 12 4.61 5.17 57.27
N ALA A 13 5.49 4.20 57.01
CA ALA A 13 5.67 3.68 55.67
C ALA A 13 4.35 3.02 55.30
N GLU A 14 3.64 3.61 54.32
CA GLU A 14 2.49 2.96 53.72
C GLU A 14 2.91 1.56 53.26
N PRO A 15 2.05 0.54 53.43
CA PRO A 15 2.38 -0.81 53.01
C PRO A 15 2.65 -0.77 51.51
N VAL A 16 3.91 -0.95 51.13
CA VAL A 16 4.30 -1.21 49.73
C VAL A 16 3.44 -2.39 49.31
N ALA A 17 2.57 -2.18 48.32
CA ALA A 17 1.74 -3.23 47.76
C ALA A 17 2.65 -4.42 47.46
N LEU A 18 2.42 -5.54 48.15
CA LEU A 18 3.21 -6.75 47.95
C LEU A 18 3.08 -7.11 46.47
N ALA A 19 4.23 -7.31 45.82
CA ALA A 19 4.26 -7.71 44.42
C ALA A 19 3.35 -8.95 44.23
N PRO A 20 2.59 -9.03 43.12
CA PRO A 20 1.79 -10.20 42.81
C PRO A 20 2.66 -11.45 42.90
N ALA A 21 2.12 -12.54 43.44
CA ALA A 21 2.86 -13.77 43.65
C ALA A 21 3.49 -14.25 42.32
N GLY A 22 4.82 -14.36 42.28
CA GLY A 22 5.58 -14.80 41.11
C GLY A 22 6.38 -13.70 40.42
N VAL A 23 6.07 -12.41 40.63
CA VAL A 23 6.86 -11.31 40.06
C VAL A 23 8.15 -11.13 40.89
N PRO A 24 9.35 -11.30 40.30
CA PRO A 24 10.59 -11.17 41.06
C PRO A 24 10.82 -9.73 41.49
N PHE A 25 10.71 -9.47 42.79
CA PHE A 25 10.95 -8.16 43.40
C PHE A 25 11.83 -8.30 44.65
N PRO A 26 12.86 -7.44 44.85
CA PRO A 26 13.31 -6.37 43.95
C PRO A 26 13.88 -6.92 42.64
N HIS A 27 13.75 -6.15 41.57
CA HIS A 27 14.27 -6.52 40.25
C HIS A 27 15.81 -6.58 40.25
N ALA A 28 16.37 -7.54 39.51
CA ALA A 28 17.81 -7.57 39.24
C ALA A 28 18.22 -6.37 38.37
N ALA A 29 19.50 -5.97 38.41
CA ALA A 29 19.99 -4.77 37.72
C ALA A 29 19.82 -4.84 36.19
N GLU A 30 19.87 -6.06 35.64
CA GLU A 30 19.66 -6.40 34.24
C GLU A 30 18.19 -6.44 33.82
N PHE A 31 17.24 -6.26 34.75
CA PHE A 31 15.81 -6.31 34.41
C PHE A 31 15.41 -5.18 33.44
N LYS A 32 16.17 -4.08 33.42
CA LYS A 32 16.01 -3.00 32.43
C LYS A 32 16.25 -3.45 30.98
N GLU A 33 16.94 -4.57 30.75
CA GLU A 33 17.21 -5.07 29.42
C GLU A 33 15.91 -5.62 28.78
N PRO A 34 15.57 -5.26 27.53
CA PRO A 34 14.33 -5.69 26.87
C PRO A 34 14.14 -7.21 26.84
N THR A 35 15.26 -7.95 26.72
CA THR A 35 15.28 -9.42 26.70
C THR A 35 15.02 -10.06 28.07
N LYS A 36 14.91 -9.27 29.14
CA LYS A 36 14.67 -9.73 30.52
C LYS A 36 13.27 -9.40 30.99
N HIS A 37 12.89 -8.13 31.05
CA HIS A 37 11.56 -7.76 31.56
C HIS A 37 10.42 -8.07 30.58
N GLY A 38 10.64 -7.97 29.27
CA GLY A 38 9.60 -8.20 28.26
C GLY A 38 8.96 -9.59 28.36
N PRO A 39 9.76 -10.68 28.33
CA PRO A 39 9.23 -12.05 28.50
C PRO A 39 8.50 -12.26 29.82
N GLN A 40 9.00 -11.68 30.92
CA GLN A 40 8.35 -11.79 32.24
C GLN A 40 7.03 -11.02 32.30
N ALA A 41 6.96 -9.84 31.68
CA ALA A 41 5.73 -9.07 31.57
C ALA A 41 4.63 -9.83 30.80
N LEU A 42 5.00 -10.67 29.82
CA LEU A 42 4.06 -11.58 29.17
C LEU A 42 3.72 -12.80 30.03
N GLU A 43 4.71 -13.42 30.67
CA GLU A 43 4.50 -14.62 31.50
C GLU A 43 3.51 -14.35 32.64
N PHE A 44 3.66 -13.22 33.32
CA PHE A 44 2.82 -12.85 34.46
C PHE A 44 1.62 -11.97 34.08
N GLY A 45 1.56 -11.53 32.81
CA GLY A 45 0.62 -10.53 32.35
C GLY A 45 1.00 -9.12 32.80
N THR A 46 0.76 -8.13 31.95
CA THR A 46 1.19 -6.75 32.23
C THR A 46 0.42 -6.09 33.35
N ASP A 47 -0.79 -6.56 33.65
CA ASP A 47 -1.57 -6.14 34.82
C ASP A 47 -0.81 -6.38 36.14
N ALA A 48 0.00 -7.44 36.21
CA ALA A 48 0.83 -7.73 37.39
C ALA A 48 1.96 -6.70 37.56
N CYS A 49 2.48 -6.14 36.47
CA CYS A 49 3.49 -5.09 36.48
C CYS A 49 2.88 -3.71 36.73
N LEU A 50 1.70 -3.46 36.17
CA LEU A 50 0.95 -2.21 36.33
C LEU A 50 0.56 -1.96 37.79
N GLY A 51 0.61 -2.92 38.70
CA GLY A 51 0.46 -2.63 40.14
C GLY A 51 1.51 -1.67 40.71
N CYS A 52 2.71 -1.64 40.12
CA CYS A 52 3.82 -0.79 40.54
C CYS A 52 4.24 0.24 39.48
N HIS A 53 4.03 -0.06 38.18
CA HIS A 53 4.50 0.72 37.04
C HIS A 53 3.37 1.57 36.41
N GLN A 54 2.82 2.51 37.17
CA GLN A 54 1.76 3.43 36.71
C GLN A 54 2.24 4.87 36.58
N GLU A 55 1.45 5.68 35.88
CA GLU A 55 1.66 7.12 35.79
C GLU A 55 1.60 7.76 37.19
N GLY A 56 2.64 8.53 37.55
CA GLY A 56 2.78 9.14 38.88
C GLY A 56 3.34 8.24 39.98
N ALA A 57 3.65 6.96 39.71
CA ALA A 57 4.39 6.09 40.63
C ALA A 57 5.89 6.43 40.62
N THR A 58 6.62 5.93 41.63
CA THR A 58 8.09 6.02 41.67
C THR A 58 8.78 5.15 40.61
N ALA A 59 8.08 4.13 40.09
CA ALA A 59 8.56 3.31 38.99
C ALA A 59 8.03 3.84 37.64
N PRO A 60 8.85 3.82 36.57
CA PRO A 60 8.43 4.30 35.26
C PRO A 60 7.29 3.46 34.69
N ALA A 61 6.30 4.12 34.06
CA ALA A 61 5.24 3.46 33.31
C ALA A 61 5.78 2.87 32.01
N CYS A 62 5.12 1.86 31.44
CA CYS A 62 5.55 1.26 30.17
C CYS A 62 5.68 2.31 29.05
N ALA A 63 4.70 3.23 28.98
CA ALA A 63 4.64 4.29 27.99
C ALA A 63 5.78 5.32 28.09
N SER A 64 6.50 5.42 29.22
CA SER A 64 7.65 6.32 29.31
C SER A 64 8.90 5.82 28.57
N CYS A 65 8.90 4.53 28.21
CA CYS A 65 9.97 3.89 27.45
C CYS A 65 9.47 3.29 26.12
N HIS A 66 8.16 3.04 26.01
CA HIS A 66 7.51 2.42 24.87
C HIS A 66 6.27 3.21 24.46
N ASP A 67 6.45 4.24 23.64
CA ASP A 67 5.41 5.22 23.30
C ASP A 67 4.12 4.62 22.70
N VAL A 68 4.18 3.41 22.16
CA VAL A 68 3.05 2.68 21.54
C VAL A 68 2.52 1.53 22.40
N TYR A 69 3.05 1.33 23.62
CA TYR A 69 2.68 0.23 24.50
C TYR A 69 2.14 0.74 25.87
N PRO A 70 1.04 0.18 26.40
CA PRO A 70 0.25 -0.93 25.85
C PRO A 70 -0.48 -0.53 24.57
N HIS A 71 -0.55 -1.44 23.60
CA HIS A 71 -1.28 -1.21 22.36
C HIS A 71 -2.76 -0.95 22.68
N GLU A 72 -3.31 0.16 22.18
CA GLU A 72 -4.72 0.48 22.38
C GLU A 72 -5.63 -0.55 21.69
N THR A 73 -6.89 -0.61 22.14
CA THR A 73 -7.90 -1.45 21.45
C THR A 73 -8.05 -0.99 20.01
N GLY A 74 -7.92 -1.92 19.06
CA GLY A 74 -7.96 -1.59 17.63
C GLY A 74 -6.60 -1.19 17.05
N TRP A 75 -5.50 -1.28 17.80
CA TRP A 75 -4.15 -0.98 17.29
C TRP A 75 -3.81 -1.72 16.00
N LEU A 76 -4.21 -3.00 15.88
CA LEU A 76 -3.99 -3.80 14.68
C LEU A 76 -4.72 -3.29 13.43
N ASN A 77 -5.59 -2.29 13.55
CA ASN A 77 -6.12 -1.58 12.39
C ASN A 77 -4.94 -0.90 11.67
N GLY A 78 -4.74 -1.25 10.40
CA GLY A 78 -3.53 -0.85 9.65
C GLY A 78 -3.25 0.65 9.62
N ALA A 79 -4.28 1.50 9.76
CA ALA A 79 -4.14 2.94 9.87
C ALA A 79 -3.43 3.41 11.17
N GLU A 80 -3.60 2.68 12.28
CA GLU A 80 -2.99 3.02 13.57
C GLU A 80 -1.64 2.31 13.76
N HIS A 81 -1.59 0.98 13.62
CA HIS A 81 -0.34 0.21 13.69
C HIS A 81 0.70 0.65 12.63
N GLY A 82 0.25 0.98 11.43
CA GLY A 82 1.14 1.36 10.33
C GLY A 82 1.64 2.81 10.36
N LYS A 83 1.08 3.66 11.23
CA LYS A 83 1.25 5.12 11.24
C LYS A 83 2.71 5.59 11.36
N GLY A 84 3.54 4.82 12.06
CA GLY A 84 4.98 5.08 12.22
C GLY A 84 5.89 4.24 11.33
N MET A 85 5.35 3.28 10.58
CA MET A 85 6.14 2.28 9.87
C MET A 85 6.61 2.73 8.49
N SER A 86 6.02 3.80 7.92
CA SER A 86 6.37 4.33 6.61
C SER A 86 7.49 5.36 6.64
N GLY A 87 8.12 5.55 5.47
CA GLY A 87 9.04 6.66 5.23
C GLY A 87 10.40 6.56 5.92
N GLU A 88 11.08 7.70 6.09
CA GLU A 88 12.40 7.78 6.74
C GLU A 88 12.38 7.32 8.21
N ALA A 89 11.25 7.47 8.91
CA ALA A 89 11.07 6.98 10.28
C ALA A 89 10.81 5.47 10.35
N GLY A 90 10.36 4.86 9.25
CA GLY A 90 9.97 3.46 9.17
C GLY A 90 11.04 2.46 9.60
N PRO A 91 12.32 2.58 9.17
CA PRO A 91 13.39 1.72 9.65
C PRO A 91 13.56 1.73 11.18
N VAL A 92 13.49 2.92 11.80
CA VAL A 92 13.64 3.07 13.26
C VAL A 92 12.42 2.50 13.99
N ALA A 93 11.21 2.75 13.47
CA ALA A 93 9.99 2.16 14.01
C ALA A 93 10.01 0.63 13.93
N ARG A 94 10.44 0.06 12.80
CA ARG A 94 10.63 -1.39 12.65
C ARG A 94 11.64 -1.94 13.64
N GLU A 95 12.80 -1.28 13.79
CA GLU A 95 13.82 -1.70 14.74
C GLU A 95 13.24 -1.76 16.16
N THR A 96 12.52 -0.71 16.57
CA THR A 96 11.85 -0.62 17.87
C THR A 96 10.85 -1.77 18.08
N CYS A 97 10.02 -2.06 17.08
CA CYS A 97 9.07 -3.17 17.15
C CYS A 97 9.76 -4.53 17.17
N THR A 98 10.80 -4.73 16.35
CA THR A 98 11.57 -6.00 16.31
C THR A 98 12.41 -6.23 17.56
N ALA A 99 12.81 -5.17 18.28
CA ALA A 99 13.49 -5.30 19.57
C ALA A 99 12.61 -6.03 20.61
N CYS A 100 11.30 -5.79 20.57
CA CYS A 100 10.32 -6.49 21.41
C CYS A 100 9.85 -7.79 20.74
N HIS A 101 9.34 -7.71 19.51
CA HIS A 101 8.71 -8.84 18.82
C HIS A 101 9.68 -9.85 18.21
N GLY A 102 10.97 -9.53 18.15
CA GLY A 102 12.04 -10.47 17.76
C GLY A 102 12.53 -11.32 18.93
N ALA A 103 12.18 -10.96 20.17
CA ALA A 103 12.57 -11.72 21.34
C ALA A 103 11.76 -13.03 21.47
N GLU A 104 12.39 -14.04 22.03
CA GLU A 104 11.74 -15.33 22.28
C GLU A 104 10.53 -15.17 23.21
N GLY A 105 9.38 -15.73 22.83
CA GLY A 105 8.12 -15.60 23.57
C GLY A 105 7.31 -14.32 23.29
N LEU A 106 7.88 -13.32 22.62
CA LEU A 106 7.23 -12.03 22.30
C LEU A 106 6.83 -11.89 20.81
N LYS A 107 6.90 -12.99 20.05
CA LYS A 107 6.77 -12.99 18.59
C LYS A 107 5.42 -12.43 18.14
N ALA A 108 5.47 -11.28 17.46
CA ALA A 108 4.37 -10.83 16.62
C ALA A 108 4.22 -11.76 15.40
N PRO A 109 3.06 -11.74 14.70
CA PRO A 109 2.98 -12.24 13.35
C PRO A 109 4.08 -11.64 12.48
N ASP A 110 4.64 -12.44 11.57
CA ASP A 110 5.57 -11.93 10.56
C ASP A 110 4.89 -10.79 9.79
N CYS A 111 5.59 -9.67 9.57
CA CYS A 111 5.08 -8.53 8.81
C CYS A 111 4.52 -8.98 7.45
N THR A 112 5.14 -9.97 6.82
CA THR A 112 4.74 -10.51 5.51
C THR A 112 3.43 -11.29 5.54
N SER A 113 2.98 -11.74 6.72
CA SER A 113 1.69 -12.44 6.86
C SER A 113 0.49 -11.54 6.57
N CYS A 114 0.62 -10.24 6.84
CA CYS A 114 -0.38 -9.22 6.54
C CYS A 114 0.05 -8.28 5.40
N HIS A 115 1.35 -8.04 5.25
CA HIS A 115 1.90 -7.08 4.29
C HIS A 115 2.77 -7.77 3.22
N ALA A 116 2.13 -8.51 2.33
CA ALA A 116 2.81 -9.34 1.33
C ALA A 116 3.76 -8.60 0.37
N SER A 117 3.64 -7.28 0.22
CA SER A 117 4.54 -6.45 -0.61
C SER A 117 5.33 -5.41 0.19
N TRP A 118 5.23 -5.36 1.51
CA TRP A 118 5.87 -4.31 2.30
C TRP A 118 6.93 -4.88 3.26
N PRO A 119 8.11 -4.24 3.39
CA PRO A 119 8.57 -3.09 2.59
C PRO A 119 8.72 -3.47 1.11
N HIS A 120 8.40 -2.52 0.22
CA HIS A 120 8.53 -2.76 -1.21
C HIS A 120 9.99 -3.11 -1.55
N PRO A 121 10.25 -4.18 -2.31
CA PRO A 121 11.60 -4.59 -2.65
C PRO A 121 12.31 -3.55 -3.53
N GLU A 122 13.63 -3.64 -3.62
CA GLU A 122 14.41 -2.80 -4.53
C GLU A 122 13.90 -2.96 -5.98
N GLY A 123 13.81 -1.84 -6.71
CA GLY A 123 13.26 -1.82 -8.07
C GLY A 123 11.73 -1.88 -8.16
N TRP A 124 10.98 -1.78 -7.06
CA TRP A 124 9.51 -1.85 -7.10
C TRP A 124 8.83 -0.84 -8.04
N LYS A 125 9.40 0.35 -8.17
CA LYS A 125 8.93 1.41 -9.06
C LYS A 125 9.00 1.08 -10.56
N GLU A 126 9.79 0.07 -10.94
CA GLU A 126 9.93 -0.34 -12.33
C GLU A 126 8.63 -0.95 -12.84
N ALA A 127 8.26 -0.66 -14.09
CA ALA A 127 6.94 -0.98 -14.66
C ALA A 127 6.58 -2.48 -14.58
N GLY A 128 7.58 -3.36 -14.61
CA GLY A 128 7.39 -4.80 -14.54
C GLY A 128 7.11 -5.37 -13.14
N ASN A 129 7.31 -4.59 -12.07
CA ASN A 129 7.25 -5.11 -10.70
C ASN A 129 5.90 -4.83 -10.03
N HIS A 130 5.59 -3.56 -9.72
CA HIS A 130 4.33 -3.24 -9.03
C HIS A 130 3.10 -3.52 -9.90
N GLY A 131 3.20 -3.34 -11.22
CA GLY A 131 2.11 -3.60 -12.17
C GLY A 131 1.73 -5.09 -12.22
N THR A 132 2.72 -5.98 -12.34
CA THR A 132 2.48 -7.43 -12.35
C THR A 132 1.97 -7.93 -11.01
N TYR A 133 2.50 -7.39 -9.90
CA TYR A 133 2.01 -7.70 -8.56
C TYR A 133 0.53 -7.33 -8.39
N ALA A 134 0.14 -6.14 -8.85
CA ALA A 134 -1.23 -5.66 -8.80
C ALA A 134 -2.17 -6.56 -9.61
N LEU A 135 -1.79 -6.89 -10.84
CA LEU A 135 -2.58 -7.74 -11.74
C LEU A 135 -2.78 -9.15 -11.17
N ALA A 136 -1.73 -9.76 -10.61
CA ALA A 136 -1.81 -11.09 -9.98
C ALA A 136 -2.76 -11.14 -8.76
N ARG A 137 -3.19 -9.99 -8.23
CA ARG A 137 -4.06 -9.85 -7.06
C ARG A 137 -5.42 -9.23 -7.37
N GLY A 138 -5.82 -9.23 -8.65
CA GLY A 138 -7.12 -8.70 -9.08
C GLY A 138 -7.13 -7.20 -9.32
N GLY A 139 -5.98 -6.58 -9.55
CA GLY A 139 -5.81 -5.17 -9.91
C GLY A 139 -5.27 -4.32 -8.76
N ALA A 140 -4.88 -3.07 -9.09
CA ALA A 140 -4.19 -2.21 -8.12
C ALA A 140 -5.07 -1.81 -6.92
N VAL A 141 -6.39 -1.68 -7.08
CA VAL A 141 -7.27 -1.38 -5.94
C VAL A 141 -7.26 -2.52 -4.94
N ALA A 142 -7.38 -3.76 -5.41
CA ALA A 142 -7.36 -4.94 -4.55
C ALA A 142 -5.99 -5.17 -3.91
N ALA A 143 -4.91 -4.92 -4.65
CA ALA A 143 -3.55 -5.16 -4.19
C ALA A 143 -2.99 -4.04 -3.29
N CYS A 144 -3.33 -2.79 -3.58
CA CYS A 144 -2.67 -1.61 -3.03
C CYS A 144 -3.63 -0.69 -2.25
N GLY A 145 -4.94 -0.80 -2.46
CA GLY A 145 -5.92 0.18 -1.98
C GLY A 145 -6.04 0.28 -0.46
N SER A 146 -5.65 -0.76 0.28
CA SER A 146 -5.58 -0.74 1.74
C SER A 146 -4.51 0.22 2.27
N CYS A 147 -3.46 0.49 1.50
CA CYS A 147 -2.36 1.38 1.87
C CYS A 147 -2.33 2.67 1.04
N HIS A 148 -2.80 2.65 -0.21
CA HIS A 148 -2.75 3.77 -1.16
C HIS A 148 -4.10 4.49 -1.33
N GLY A 149 -5.14 4.07 -0.59
CA GLY A 149 -6.50 4.58 -0.71
C GLY A 149 -7.31 3.82 -1.77
N ALA A 150 -8.63 3.79 -1.60
CA ALA A 150 -9.54 3.05 -2.49
C ALA A 150 -9.54 3.60 -3.94
N ASP A 151 -9.23 4.88 -4.12
CA ASP A 151 -9.09 5.55 -5.40
C ASP A 151 -7.64 5.54 -5.94
N LEU A 152 -6.69 5.01 -5.16
CA LEU A 152 -5.26 5.01 -5.44
C LEU A 152 -4.70 6.41 -5.75
N ALA A 153 -5.36 7.46 -5.25
CA ALA A 153 -4.91 8.85 -5.39
C ALA A 153 -3.70 9.19 -4.51
N GLY A 154 -3.20 8.18 -3.79
CA GLY A 154 -2.24 8.32 -2.71
C GLY A 154 -2.98 8.45 -1.39
N ALA A 155 -2.49 7.76 -0.36
CA ALA A 155 -2.93 7.96 1.00
C ALA A 155 -2.01 8.96 1.69
N ASP A 156 -2.60 9.82 2.52
CA ASP A 156 -1.86 10.60 3.51
C ASP A 156 -1.42 9.63 4.63
N LEU A 157 -0.41 8.83 4.32
CA LEU A 157 0.36 8.14 5.35
C LEU A 157 1.09 9.24 6.12
N THR A 158 0.91 9.29 7.43
CA THR A 158 1.45 10.38 8.25
C THR A 158 2.97 10.49 8.08
N GLY A 159 3.47 11.68 7.71
CA GLY A 159 4.90 11.95 7.52
C GLY A 159 5.23 12.60 6.18
N ALA A 160 6.53 12.65 5.84
CA ALA A 160 7.04 13.24 4.60
C ALA A 160 6.79 12.37 3.34
N ASP A 161 6.38 11.11 3.52
CA ASP A 161 6.31 10.11 2.47
C ASP A 161 4.86 9.73 2.17
N LYS A 162 4.20 10.55 1.35
CA LYS A 162 2.88 10.21 0.81
C LYS A 162 3.03 9.01 -0.12
N ALA A 163 2.15 8.03 0.03
CA ALA A 163 2.06 6.94 -0.94
C ALA A 163 1.82 7.55 -2.33
N PRO A 164 2.63 7.22 -3.35
CA PRO A 164 2.47 7.83 -4.66
C PRO A 164 1.10 7.45 -5.24
N SER A 165 0.46 8.43 -5.88
CA SER A 165 -0.73 8.20 -6.67
C SER A 165 -0.37 7.37 -7.89
N CYS A 166 -1.20 6.39 -8.26
CA CYS A 166 -1.04 5.70 -9.54
C CYS A 166 -1.09 6.68 -10.72
N SER A 167 -1.93 7.73 -10.61
CA SER A 167 -2.07 8.75 -11.65
C SER A 167 -0.87 9.70 -11.78
N SER A 168 0.08 9.68 -10.83
CA SER A 168 1.31 10.47 -10.94
C SER A 168 2.23 9.96 -12.06
N CYS A 169 2.19 8.66 -12.36
CA CYS A 169 2.95 8.03 -13.44
C CYS A 169 2.06 7.53 -14.58
N HIS A 170 0.83 7.10 -14.29
CA HIS A 170 -0.11 6.52 -15.25
C HIS A 170 -1.35 7.39 -15.37
N LYS A 171 -1.36 8.35 -16.30
CA LYS A 171 -2.42 9.38 -16.35
C LYS A 171 -3.82 8.81 -16.49
N SER A 172 -3.95 7.71 -17.24
CA SER A 172 -5.23 7.03 -17.45
C SER A 172 -5.54 5.92 -16.43
N TYR A 173 -4.69 5.67 -15.43
CA TYR A 173 -4.85 4.58 -14.46
C TYR A 173 -4.88 5.06 -12.99
N PRO A 174 -5.74 4.51 -12.12
CA PRO A 174 -6.73 3.46 -12.36
C PRO A 174 -7.81 3.88 -13.35
N HIS A 175 -8.21 2.95 -14.21
CA HIS A 175 -9.31 3.19 -15.15
C HIS A 175 -10.59 3.48 -14.36
N ALA A 176 -11.28 4.57 -14.71
CA ALA A 176 -12.57 4.89 -14.11
C ALA A 176 -13.62 3.80 -14.39
N ALA A 177 -14.66 3.73 -13.56
CA ALA A 177 -15.79 2.86 -13.84
C ALA A 177 -16.39 3.18 -15.22
N GLY A 178 -16.63 2.15 -16.02
CA GLY A 178 -17.13 2.31 -17.39
C GLY A 178 -16.05 2.69 -18.42
N TRP A 179 -14.76 2.73 -18.06
CA TRP A 179 -13.69 3.12 -19.00
C TRP A 179 -13.71 2.35 -20.32
N ALA A 180 -14.12 1.07 -20.31
CA ALA A 180 -14.23 0.26 -21.53
C ALA A 180 -15.22 0.81 -22.57
N GLU A 181 -16.11 1.74 -22.19
CA GLU A 181 -17.01 2.41 -23.13
C GLU A 181 -16.22 3.18 -24.21
N PRO A 182 -16.60 3.09 -25.49
CA PRO A 182 -15.88 3.72 -26.58
C PRO A 182 -15.70 5.23 -26.42
N THR A 183 -16.68 5.91 -25.80
CA THR A 183 -16.64 7.36 -25.56
C THR A 183 -15.64 7.79 -24.48
N LEU A 184 -15.13 6.84 -23.68
CA LEU A 184 -14.17 7.11 -22.61
C LEU A 184 -12.77 6.67 -23.01
N HIS A 185 -12.51 5.37 -23.20
CA HIS A 185 -11.15 4.94 -23.59
C HIS A 185 -10.79 5.31 -25.04
N GLY A 186 -11.77 5.37 -25.95
CA GLY A 186 -11.53 5.69 -27.36
C GLY A 186 -11.32 7.18 -27.64
N ALA A 187 -11.46 8.03 -26.61
CA ALA A 187 -11.23 9.46 -26.74
C ALA A 187 -9.72 9.84 -26.73
N THR A 188 -8.83 8.93 -26.31
CA THR A 188 -7.39 9.17 -26.34
C THR A 188 -6.80 8.91 -27.72
N THR A 189 -5.85 9.74 -28.13
CA THR A 189 -5.09 9.56 -29.39
C THR A 189 -3.63 9.19 -29.18
N ASP A 190 -3.18 9.17 -27.93
CA ASP A 190 -1.86 8.67 -27.55
C ASP A 190 -2.05 7.35 -26.80
N PHE A 191 -1.63 6.26 -27.44
CA PHE A 191 -1.72 4.90 -26.88
C PHE A 191 -0.41 4.45 -26.22
N THR A 192 0.61 5.32 -26.15
CA THR A 192 1.95 4.96 -25.65
C THR A 192 1.88 4.42 -24.22
N GLU A 193 1.10 5.05 -23.34
CA GLU A 193 0.91 4.54 -21.97
C GLU A 193 0.08 3.25 -21.92
N CYS A 194 -0.83 3.05 -22.88
CA CYS A 194 -1.66 1.85 -22.96
C CYS A 194 -0.81 0.61 -23.29
N TRP A 195 0.19 0.77 -24.16
CA TRP A 195 1.11 -0.30 -24.57
C TRP A 195 1.94 -0.88 -23.42
N LEU A 196 2.15 -0.12 -22.35
CA LEU A 196 2.85 -0.60 -21.16
C LEU A 196 2.16 -1.79 -20.49
N CYS A 197 0.83 -1.83 -20.55
CA CYS A 197 0.04 -2.91 -19.94
C CYS A 197 -0.64 -3.80 -20.99
N HIS A 198 -1.19 -3.22 -22.06
CA HIS A 198 -1.95 -3.94 -23.08
C HIS A 198 -1.07 -4.55 -24.19
N GLY A 199 0.23 -4.23 -24.19
CA GLY A 199 1.15 -4.59 -25.27
C GLY A 199 0.87 -3.82 -26.55
N ASP A 200 1.78 -3.86 -27.52
CA ASP A 200 1.72 -3.15 -28.81
C ASP A 200 0.71 -3.72 -29.82
N GLY A 201 -0.35 -4.37 -29.33
CA GLY A 201 -1.31 -5.13 -30.14
C GLY A 201 -0.79 -6.49 -30.62
N GLY A 202 0.21 -7.05 -29.97
CA GLY A 202 0.53 -8.48 -30.08
C GLY A 202 -0.60 -9.38 -29.58
N ALA A 203 -0.49 -10.69 -29.82
CA ALA A 203 -1.53 -11.68 -29.53
C ALA A 203 -1.80 -11.94 -28.03
N THR A 204 -0.97 -11.41 -27.12
CA THR A 204 -1.00 -11.74 -25.69
C THR A 204 -1.68 -10.69 -24.82
N GLY A 205 -1.84 -9.46 -25.29
CA GLY A 205 -2.47 -8.38 -24.51
C GLY A 205 -1.58 -7.84 -23.39
N GLY A 206 -0.26 -8.05 -23.50
CA GLY A 206 0.72 -7.60 -22.52
C GLY A 206 0.53 -8.23 -21.15
N THR A 207 0.68 -7.43 -20.09
CA THR A 207 0.43 -7.84 -18.71
C THR A 207 -1.06 -7.79 -18.36
N ALA A 208 -1.86 -7.01 -19.08
CA ALA A 208 -3.30 -6.84 -18.83
C ALA A 208 -4.16 -8.01 -19.34
N ASP A 209 -3.59 -8.96 -20.08
CA ASP A 209 -4.29 -10.11 -20.69
C ASP A 209 -5.53 -9.71 -21.52
N VAL A 210 -5.47 -8.50 -22.10
CA VAL A 210 -6.51 -7.99 -23.00
C VAL A 210 -5.86 -7.20 -24.13
N THR A 211 -6.01 -7.74 -25.34
CA THR A 211 -5.53 -7.13 -26.58
C THR A 211 -6.53 -6.11 -27.11
N CYS A 212 -6.04 -5.13 -27.87
CA CYS A 212 -6.91 -4.23 -28.63
C CYS A 212 -7.80 -5.01 -29.60
N GLN A 213 -7.23 -6.01 -30.30
CA GLN A 213 -7.93 -6.79 -31.32
C GLN A 213 -9.10 -7.61 -30.78
N LYS A 214 -9.16 -7.85 -29.46
CA LYS A 214 -10.32 -8.50 -28.83
C LYS A 214 -11.62 -7.72 -29.08
N CYS A 215 -11.53 -6.39 -29.16
CA CYS A 215 -12.67 -5.51 -29.41
C CYS A 215 -12.55 -4.74 -30.73
N HIS A 216 -11.32 -4.37 -31.12
CA HIS A 216 -11.02 -3.54 -32.28
C HIS A 216 -10.45 -4.38 -33.42
N SER A 217 -11.32 -4.88 -34.30
CA SER A 217 -10.94 -5.82 -35.37
C SER A 217 -9.87 -5.33 -36.36
N THR A 218 -9.62 -4.01 -36.41
CA THR A 218 -8.63 -3.39 -37.31
C THR A 218 -7.51 -2.66 -36.56
N PHE A 219 -7.51 -2.63 -35.22
CA PHE A 219 -6.54 -1.84 -34.44
C PHE A 219 -5.74 -2.68 -33.42
N PRO A 220 -4.43 -2.43 -33.25
CA PRO A 220 -3.60 -1.52 -34.04
C PRO A 220 -3.49 -1.93 -35.51
N HIS A 221 -3.37 -0.92 -36.37
CA HIS A 221 -3.17 -1.13 -37.79
C HIS A 221 -1.83 -1.84 -38.03
N PRO A 222 -1.77 -2.84 -38.94
CA PRO A 222 -0.52 -3.50 -39.29
C PRO A 222 0.48 -2.53 -39.95
N ALA A 223 1.76 -2.88 -39.94
CA ALA A 223 2.81 -2.02 -40.50
C ALA A 223 2.62 -1.71 -41.99
N ASP A 224 1.96 -2.60 -42.75
CA ASP A 224 1.64 -2.44 -44.16
C ASP A 224 0.24 -1.85 -44.42
N TRP A 225 -0.38 -1.22 -43.42
CA TRP A 225 -1.76 -0.75 -43.49
C TRP A 225 -2.05 0.15 -44.69
N SER A 226 -1.11 1.01 -45.08
CA SER A 226 -1.29 1.87 -46.27
C SER A 226 -1.53 1.07 -47.56
N ALA A 227 -1.01 -0.15 -47.66
CA ALA A 227 -1.22 -1.05 -48.79
C ALA A 227 -2.46 -1.95 -48.61
N THR A 228 -2.79 -2.34 -47.37
CA THR A 228 -3.87 -3.29 -47.08
C THR A 228 -5.21 -2.63 -46.69
N HIS A 229 -5.20 -1.31 -46.46
CA HIS A 229 -6.37 -0.54 -46.02
C HIS A 229 -7.55 -0.69 -46.98
N TYR A 230 -7.33 -0.56 -48.29
CA TYR A 230 -8.41 -0.67 -49.28
C TYR A 230 -9.08 -2.05 -49.25
N ALA A 231 -8.30 -3.12 -49.24
CA ALA A 231 -8.82 -4.48 -49.21
C ALA A 231 -9.60 -4.75 -47.91
N THR A 232 -9.11 -4.19 -46.79
CA THR A 232 -9.77 -4.29 -45.48
C THR A 232 -11.09 -3.52 -45.46
N ALA A 233 -11.11 -2.27 -45.92
CA ALA A 233 -12.31 -1.45 -46.02
C ALA A 233 -13.36 -2.07 -46.97
N SER A 234 -12.92 -2.63 -48.10
CA SER A 234 -13.79 -3.33 -49.04
C SER A 234 -14.46 -4.57 -48.44
N LYS A 235 -13.79 -5.23 -47.48
CA LYS A 235 -14.28 -6.44 -46.83
C LYS A 235 -15.18 -6.14 -45.63
N LEU A 236 -14.81 -5.16 -44.81
CA LEU A 236 -15.48 -4.87 -43.53
C LEU A 236 -16.52 -3.74 -43.63
N GLY A 237 -16.44 -2.93 -44.70
CA GLY A 237 -17.26 -1.74 -44.90
C GLY A 237 -16.67 -0.51 -44.21
N GLU A 238 -16.87 0.66 -44.83
CA GLU A 238 -16.31 1.94 -44.39
C GLU A 238 -16.83 2.39 -43.01
N ALA A 239 -18.03 1.95 -42.62
CA ALA A 239 -18.63 2.28 -41.33
C ALA A 239 -17.78 1.84 -40.13
N VAL A 240 -17.00 0.76 -40.25
CA VAL A 240 -16.11 0.30 -39.17
C VAL A 240 -14.99 1.31 -38.90
N CYS A 241 -14.54 2.01 -39.95
CA CYS A 241 -13.47 3.00 -39.87
C CYS A 241 -13.98 4.31 -39.26
N LEU A 242 -15.23 4.69 -39.57
CA LEU A 242 -15.87 5.89 -39.03
C LEU A 242 -16.11 5.81 -37.52
N GLY A 243 -16.12 4.61 -36.93
CA GLY A 243 -16.17 4.43 -35.47
C GLY A 243 -14.98 5.07 -34.74
N CYS A 244 -13.81 5.16 -35.39
CA CYS A 244 -12.61 5.76 -34.81
C CYS A 244 -12.16 7.05 -35.52
N HIS A 245 -12.52 7.22 -36.80
CA HIS A 245 -12.07 8.34 -37.65
C HIS A 245 -13.17 9.39 -37.96
N ALA A 246 -14.28 9.41 -37.22
CA ALA A 246 -15.32 10.43 -37.42
C ALA A 246 -14.81 11.85 -37.20
N ALA A 247 -15.40 12.82 -37.93
CA ALA A 247 -15.17 14.24 -37.72
C ALA A 247 -15.59 14.65 -36.30
N GLY A 248 -14.61 14.71 -35.37
CA GLY A 248 -14.84 15.00 -33.96
C GLY A 248 -13.91 14.25 -32.99
N PHE A 249 -13.30 13.13 -33.40
CA PHE A 249 -12.36 12.34 -32.59
C PHE A 249 -10.89 12.49 -33.10
N ALA A 250 -10.34 13.71 -33.03
CA ALA A 250 -8.90 14.08 -33.06
C ALA A 250 -7.99 13.59 -34.25
N PRO A 251 -6.71 14.01 -34.31
CA PRO A 251 -6.22 15.21 -35.00
C PRO A 251 -5.66 14.97 -36.42
N ILE A 252 -5.68 13.74 -36.94
CA ILE A 252 -5.22 13.47 -38.29
C ILE A 252 -6.46 13.49 -39.19
N PRO A 253 -6.71 14.55 -39.99
CA PRO A 253 -7.67 14.43 -41.07
C PRO A 253 -7.25 13.20 -41.86
N ILE A 254 -8.16 12.25 -42.09
CA ILE A 254 -7.89 11.09 -42.92
C ILE A 254 -7.26 11.64 -44.21
N VAL A 255 -5.94 11.52 -44.37
CA VAL A 255 -5.25 12.09 -45.54
C VAL A 255 -5.74 11.37 -46.80
N ALA A 256 -6.28 10.16 -46.62
CA ALA A 256 -7.21 9.54 -47.55
C ALA A 256 -8.60 10.13 -47.36
N SER A 257 -8.84 11.32 -47.90
CA SER A 257 -10.21 11.71 -48.23
C SER A 257 -10.81 10.57 -49.06
N CYS A 258 -12.01 10.12 -48.74
CA CYS A 258 -12.87 9.34 -49.66
C CYS A 258 -13.30 10.19 -50.88
N GLY A 259 -12.47 11.14 -51.29
CA GLY A 259 -12.69 12.04 -52.40
C GLY A 259 -12.56 11.29 -53.71
N ALA A 260 -13.19 11.87 -54.74
CA ALA A 260 -13.21 11.35 -56.10
C ALA A 260 -11.81 11.01 -56.68
N THR A 261 -10.74 11.54 -56.08
CA THR A 261 -9.35 11.24 -56.40
C THR A 261 -8.95 9.77 -56.23
N CYS A 262 -9.58 9.03 -55.30
CA CYS A 262 -9.25 7.61 -55.06
C CYS A 262 -10.40 6.65 -55.38
N HIS A 263 -11.66 7.05 -55.19
CA HIS A 263 -12.82 6.14 -55.31
C HIS A 263 -13.78 6.45 -56.47
N GLY A 264 -13.51 7.48 -57.27
CA GLY A 264 -14.46 8.00 -58.26
C GLY A 264 -15.69 8.62 -57.58
N ALA A 265 -16.31 9.60 -58.23
CA ALA A 265 -17.59 10.10 -57.73
C ALA A 265 -18.65 8.98 -57.78
N PRO A 266 -19.60 8.92 -56.83
CA PRO A 266 -20.71 7.98 -56.91
C PRO A 266 -21.47 8.19 -58.23
N GLN A 267 -21.71 7.10 -58.95
CA GLN A 267 -22.55 7.07 -60.15
C GLN A 267 -24.03 7.06 -59.77
#